data_AF-A0AAE0TDS9-F1
#
_entry.id   AF-A0AAE0TDS9-F1
#
_cell.length_a   1.000
_cell.length_b   1.000
_cell.length_c   1.000
_cell.angle_alpha   90.00
_cell.angle_beta   90.00
_cell.angle_gamma   90.00
#
_symmetry.space_group_name_H-M   'P 1'
#
loop_
_entity.id
_entity.type
_entity.pdbx_description
1 polymer ?
#
loop_
_entity_poly.entity_id
_entity_poly.type
_entity_poly.pdbx_seq_one_letter_code
_entity_poly.pdbx_strand_id
1 'polypeptide(L)'
;MASGIRLLQKVSRVTSQWNRTGHKILSRDADPCFIQRRHFLGWLNSVFNKVDDDRIKEVGPDRAAAEWLLRCGASVRWKGFNHIEKDYNSLPGGSFDRYKIEEIDASGSCIMFIGFPHLNGLNHVTKVILHECIYLEDNALEYLSYIKETLKVLQISRCPNITKDGLSKLVVLENLQQLVLFQLPEVIDKEETKHMLQNALPKCQVQFLENKKEKSQEENT
;
A
#
# COMPACT_ATOMS: atom_id res chain seq x y z
N MET A 1 -6.95 -19.39 13.80
CA MET A 1 -6.36 -18.47 12.80
C MET A 1 -7.38 -17.42 12.31
N ALA A 2 -8.52 -17.81 11.73
CA ALA A 2 -9.52 -16.88 11.16
C ALA A 2 -10.16 -15.88 12.16
N SER A 3 -10.41 -16.28 13.41
CA SER A 3 -10.97 -15.38 14.44
C SER A 3 -9.99 -14.29 14.89
N GLY A 4 -8.68 -14.54 14.81
CA GLY A 4 -7.65 -13.55 15.15
C GLY A 4 -7.53 -12.44 14.10
N ILE A 5 -7.67 -12.79 12.82
CA ILE A 5 -7.60 -11.85 11.70
C ILE A 5 -8.80 -10.87 11.71
N ARG A 6 -10.02 -11.37 11.96
CA ARG A 6 -11.22 -10.51 12.09
C ARG A 6 -11.16 -9.57 13.29
N LEU A 7 -10.58 -10.01 14.41
CA LEU A 7 -10.43 -9.18 15.60
C LEU A 7 -9.44 -8.04 15.34
N LEU A 8 -8.34 -8.31 14.64
CA LEU A 8 -7.31 -7.31 14.32
C LEU A 8 -7.75 -6.31 13.25
N GLN A 9 -8.50 -6.75 12.22
CA GLN A 9 -9.14 -5.83 11.27
C GLN A 9 -10.11 -4.87 11.96
N LYS A 10 -10.85 -5.34 12.98
CA LYS A 10 -11.67 -4.47 13.84
C LYS A 10 -10.82 -3.50 14.66
N VAL A 11 -9.73 -3.96 15.27
CA VAL A 11 -8.83 -3.10 16.07
C VAL A 11 -8.19 -2.01 15.22
N SER A 12 -7.70 -2.34 14.01
CA SER A 12 -7.12 -1.38 13.07
C SER A 12 -8.12 -0.28 12.64
N ARG A 13 -9.37 -0.67 12.33
CA ARG A 13 -10.45 0.28 12.02
C ARG A 13 -10.80 1.19 13.21
N VAL A 14 -10.85 0.64 14.43
CA VAL A 14 -11.13 1.42 15.64
C VAL A 14 -10.01 2.43 15.93
N THR A 15 -8.74 2.04 15.74
CA THR A 15 -7.61 2.98 15.90
C THR A 15 -7.59 4.08 14.84
N SER A 16 -7.99 3.78 13.60
CA SER A 16 -8.14 4.78 12.52
C SER A 16 -9.25 5.79 12.83
N GLN A 17 -10.33 5.34 13.47
CA GLN A 17 -11.45 6.20 13.85
C GLN A 17 -11.10 7.12 15.03
N TRP A 18 -10.29 6.65 15.98
CA TRP A 18 -9.80 7.43 17.12
C TRP A 18 -8.80 8.53 16.71
N ASN A 19 -7.94 8.29 15.72
CA ASN A 19 -7.00 9.31 15.23
C ASN A 19 -7.69 10.43 14.43
N ARG A 20 -8.94 10.27 13.98
CA ARG A 20 -9.72 11.32 13.29
C ARG A 20 -10.35 12.33 14.25
N THR A 21 -10.58 11.98 15.50
CA THR A 21 -11.14 12.87 16.52
C THR A 21 -10.01 13.52 17.31
N GLY A 22 -9.46 14.61 16.76
CA GLY A 22 -8.41 15.38 17.41
C GLY A 22 -8.89 15.96 18.75
N HIS A 23 -8.32 15.47 19.86
CA HIS A 23 -8.34 16.18 21.13
C HIS A 23 -6.96 16.76 21.40
N LYS A 24 -6.84 18.08 21.28
CA LYS A 24 -5.79 18.86 21.94
C LYS A 24 -6.01 18.75 23.45
N ILE A 25 -5.09 18.08 24.16
CA ILE A 25 -4.83 18.34 25.57
C ILE A 25 -3.32 18.44 25.76
N LEU A 26 -2.92 19.50 26.43
CA LEU A 26 -1.55 19.93 26.71
C LEU A 26 -0.81 19.00 27.69
N SER A 27 0.52 19.05 27.53
CA SER A 27 1.60 18.78 28.50
C SER A 27 1.83 17.35 29.01
N ARG A 28 3.05 16.87 28.67
CA ARG A 28 4.03 16.19 29.54
C ARG A 28 3.44 15.31 30.64
N ASP A 29 3.22 14.04 30.30
CA ASP A 29 3.92 12.90 30.89
C ASP A 29 3.51 11.65 30.10
N ALA A 30 4.49 10.99 29.48
CA ALA A 30 4.24 9.80 28.69
C ALA A 30 4.05 8.60 29.64
N ASP A 31 2.83 8.07 29.72
CA ASP A 31 2.52 6.84 30.45
C ASP A 31 3.39 5.65 29.95
N PRO A 32 4.16 4.98 30.82
CA PRO A 32 5.03 3.85 30.44
C PRO A 32 4.27 2.67 29.81
N CYS A 33 2.98 2.50 30.14
CA CYS A 33 2.11 1.45 29.60
C CYS A 33 1.75 1.68 28.11
N PHE A 34 1.76 2.94 27.64
CA PHE A 34 1.52 3.26 26.22
C PHE A 34 2.69 2.85 25.32
N ILE A 35 3.91 2.76 25.87
CA ILE A 35 5.12 2.40 25.13
C ILE A 35 5.13 0.89 24.78
N GLN A 36 4.67 0.02 25.69
CA GLN A 36 4.65 -1.44 25.47
C GLN A 36 3.66 -1.88 24.38
N ARG A 37 2.50 -1.21 24.23
CA ARG A 37 1.50 -1.54 23.19
C ARG A 37 2.00 -1.31 21.77
N ARG A 38 2.86 -0.31 21.54
CA ARG A 38 3.42 -0.02 20.21
C ARG A 38 4.42 -1.09 19.76
N HIS A 39 5.19 -1.67 20.70
CA HIS A 39 6.14 -2.74 20.38
C HIS A 39 5.45 -4.05 19.98
N PHE A 40 4.39 -4.47 20.67
CA PHE A 40 3.66 -5.68 20.29
C PHE A 40 2.96 -5.53 18.94
N LEU A 41 2.28 -4.41 18.69
CA LEU A 41 1.60 -4.15 17.42
C LEU A 41 2.60 -3.98 16.26
N GLY A 42 3.73 -3.32 16.51
CA GLY A 42 4.83 -3.23 15.55
C GLY A 42 5.45 -4.58 15.23
N TRP A 43 5.76 -5.40 16.25
CA TRP A 43 6.25 -6.77 16.07
C TRP A 43 5.27 -7.64 15.28
N LEU A 44 3.98 -7.58 15.64
CA LEU A 44 2.94 -8.34 14.97
C LEU A 44 2.82 -7.95 13.49
N ASN A 45 2.83 -6.65 13.18
CA ASN A 45 2.85 -6.17 11.80
C ASN A 45 4.10 -6.64 11.06
N SER A 46 5.26 -6.67 11.74
CA SER A 46 6.50 -7.17 11.16
C SER A 46 6.43 -8.66 10.81
N VAL A 47 5.81 -9.47 11.67
CA VAL A 47 5.57 -10.90 11.39
C VAL A 47 4.57 -11.10 10.24
N PHE A 48 3.57 -10.23 10.10
CA PHE A 48 2.61 -10.30 9.00
C PHE A 48 3.22 -9.97 7.64
N ASN A 49 4.24 -9.10 7.62
CA ASN A 49 4.89 -8.68 6.39
C ASN A 49 6.18 -9.44 6.08
N LYS A 50 6.75 -10.20 7.04
CA LYS A 50 7.99 -10.95 6.81
C LYS A 50 7.83 -11.93 5.64
N VAL A 51 8.80 -11.89 4.74
CA VAL A 51 8.93 -12.81 3.60
C VAL A 51 9.37 -14.18 4.07
N ASP A 52 8.76 -15.21 3.49
CA ASP A 52 9.09 -16.61 3.69
C ASP A 52 9.58 -17.20 2.36
N ASP A 53 10.91 -17.24 2.18
CA ASP A 53 11.53 -17.71 0.95
C ASP A 53 11.27 -19.20 0.69
N ASP A 54 11.11 -20.00 1.74
CA ASP A 54 10.81 -21.42 1.60
C ASP A 54 9.37 -21.61 1.13
N ARG A 55 8.44 -20.78 1.63
CA ARG A 55 7.08 -20.71 1.08
C ARG A 55 7.08 -20.29 -0.38
N ILE A 56 7.86 -19.28 -0.77
CA ILE A 56 7.97 -18.86 -2.18
C ILE A 56 8.46 -20.01 -3.07
N LYS A 57 9.46 -20.79 -2.62
CA LYS A 57 9.94 -21.97 -3.36
C LYS A 57 8.87 -23.07 -3.47
N GLU A 58 8.07 -23.26 -2.42
CA GLU A 58 7.05 -24.31 -2.36
C GLU A 58 5.85 -24.00 -3.27
N VAL A 59 5.31 -22.78 -3.21
CA VAL A 59 4.03 -22.43 -3.85
C VAL A 59 4.15 -21.44 -5.02
N GLY A 60 5.34 -20.91 -5.24
CA GLY A 60 5.61 -19.88 -6.24
C GLY A 60 5.31 -18.45 -5.76
N PRO A 61 5.83 -17.45 -6.48
CA PRO A 61 5.79 -16.05 -6.07
C PRO A 61 4.36 -15.49 -6.05
N ASP A 62 3.53 -15.76 -7.08
CA ASP A 62 2.15 -15.27 -7.14
C ASP A 62 1.31 -15.74 -5.94
N ARG A 63 1.47 -17.01 -5.54
CA ARG A 63 0.74 -17.55 -4.39
C ARG A 63 1.21 -16.91 -3.10
N ALA A 64 2.51 -16.91 -2.85
CA ALA A 64 3.08 -16.36 -1.63
C ALA A 64 2.74 -14.86 -1.47
N ALA A 65 2.81 -14.09 -2.56
CA ALA A 65 2.42 -12.69 -2.56
C ALA A 65 0.93 -12.50 -2.28
N ALA A 66 0.04 -13.32 -2.86
CA ALA A 66 -1.38 -13.25 -2.56
C ALA A 66 -1.70 -13.60 -1.09
N GLU A 67 -1.03 -14.61 -0.53
CA GLU A 67 -1.14 -14.95 0.89
C GLU A 67 -0.75 -13.75 1.78
N TRP A 68 0.37 -13.07 1.46
CA TRP A 68 0.82 -11.86 2.15
C TRP A 68 -0.16 -10.68 1.98
N LEU A 69 -0.64 -10.42 0.77
CA LEU A 69 -1.55 -9.32 0.51
C LEU A 69 -2.87 -9.52 1.26
N LEU A 70 -3.48 -10.69 1.15
CA LEU A 70 -4.77 -10.99 1.77
C LEU A 70 -4.69 -11.04 3.31
N ARG A 71 -3.60 -11.58 3.89
CA ARG A 71 -3.42 -11.55 5.36
C ARG A 71 -3.24 -10.14 5.90
N CYS A 72 -2.69 -9.22 5.10
CA CYS A 72 -2.56 -7.79 5.44
C CYS A 72 -3.83 -6.98 5.15
N GLY A 73 -4.88 -7.60 4.61
CA GLY A 73 -6.15 -6.92 4.30
C GLY A 73 -6.16 -6.19 2.96
N ALA A 74 -5.17 -6.43 2.10
CA ALA A 74 -5.25 -6.07 0.69
C ALA A 74 -6.10 -7.08 -0.09
N SER A 75 -6.28 -6.81 -1.36
CA SER A 75 -7.00 -7.66 -2.30
C SER A 75 -6.25 -7.77 -3.61
N VAL A 76 -6.48 -8.87 -4.33
CA VAL A 76 -5.82 -9.13 -5.60
C VAL A 76 -6.83 -9.45 -6.69
N ARG A 77 -6.48 -9.15 -7.94
CA ARG A 77 -7.21 -9.67 -9.10
C ARG A 77 -6.27 -10.50 -9.95
N TRP A 78 -6.73 -11.68 -10.33
CA TRP A 78 -6.02 -12.60 -11.19
C TRP A 78 -6.15 -12.20 -12.66
N LYS A 79 -5.07 -12.36 -13.42
CA LYS A 79 -5.06 -12.14 -14.87
C LYS A 79 -6.12 -12.99 -15.56
N GLY A 80 -6.98 -12.32 -16.34
CA GLY A 80 -8.09 -12.98 -17.06
C GLY A 80 -9.33 -13.29 -16.21
N PHE A 81 -9.36 -12.87 -14.93
CA PHE A 81 -10.52 -13.00 -14.07
C PHE A 81 -11.10 -11.62 -13.76
N ASN A 82 -12.44 -11.53 -13.71
CA ASN A 82 -13.13 -10.27 -13.39
C ASN A 82 -13.34 -10.07 -11.89
N HIS A 83 -13.28 -11.13 -11.08
CA HIS A 83 -13.54 -11.06 -9.65
C HIS A 83 -12.29 -10.63 -8.88
N ILE A 84 -12.49 -9.87 -7.81
CA ILE A 84 -11.44 -9.49 -6.88
C ILE A 84 -11.43 -10.50 -5.73
N GLU A 85 -10.27 -11.08 -5.46
CA GLU A 85 -10.03 -11.95 -4.32
C GLU A 85 -9.72 -11.10 -3.09
N LYS A 86 -10.48 -11.34 -2.02
CA LYS A 86 -10.39 -10.58 -0.75
C LYS A 86 -10.33 -11.47 0.47
N ASP A 87 -10.75 -12.73 0.35
CA ASP A 87 -10.72 -13.67 1.45
C ASP A 87 -9.47 -14.55 1.30
N TYR A 88 -8.70 -14.65 2.37
CA TYR A 88 -7.54 -15.54 2.40
C TYR A 88 -7.97 -17.01 2.26
N ASN A 89 -9.13 -17.37 2.80
CA ASN A 89 -9.59 -18.77 2.85
C ASN A 89 -10.20 -19.25 1.52
N SER A 90 -10.49 -18.36 0.58
CA SER A 90 -10.92 -18.69 -0.79
C SER A 90 -9.75 -19.00 -1.72
N LEU A 91 -8.51 -18.77 -1.29
CA LEU A 91 -7.34 -19.12 -2.07
C LEU A 91 -7.33 -20.64 -2.40
N PRO A 92 -7.25 -21.04 -3.68
CA PRO A 92 -7.39 -22.43 -4.08
C PRO A 92 -6.25 -23.30 -3.53
N GLY A 93 -6.56 -24.46 -2.95
CA GLY A 93 -5.53 -25.35 -2.38
C GLY A 93 -4.75 -26.22 -3.38
N GLY A 94 -5.14 -26.22 -4.67
CA GLY A 94 -4.52 -27.03 -5.72
C GLY A 94 -3.49 -26.29 -6.58
N SER A 95 -3.30 -26.72 -7.83
CA SER A 95 -2.37 -26.07 -8.77
C SER A 95 -2.66 -24.56 -8.87
N PHE A 96 -1.60 -23.78 -8.70
CA PHE A 96 -1.64 -22.32 -8.71
C PHE A 96 -1.11 -21.72 -10.02
N ASP A 97 -0.69 -22.56 -10.97
CA ASP A 97 0.06 -22.13 -12.16
C ASP A 97 -0.71 -21.12 -13.03
N ARG A 98 -2.04 -21.27 -13.09
CA ARG A 98 -2.92 -20.38 -13.86
C ARG A 98 -3.19 -19.03 -13.19
N TYR A 99 -2.92 -18.90 -11.90
CA TYR A 99 -3.26 -17.71 -11.12
C TYR A 99 -2.06 -16.78 -11.10
N LYS A 100 -2.16 -15.70 -11.87
CA LYS A 100 -1.14 -14.65 -11.96
C LYS A 100 -1.72 -13.34 -11.47
N ILE A 101 -1.04 -12.67 -10.54
CA ILE A 101 -1.53 -11.39 -10.01
C ILE A 101 -1.43 -10.33 -11.11
N GLU A 102 -2.54 -9.66 -11.39
CA GLU A 102 -2.65 -8.54 -12.33
C GLU A 102 -2.96 -7.24 -11.55
N GLU A 103 -3.99 -7.33 -10.72
CA GLU A 103 -4.51 -6.38 -9.74
C GLU A 103 -3.89 -6.45 -8.35
N ILE A 104 -3.30 -5.38 -7.80
CA ILE A 104 -3.14 -5.24 -6.33
C ILE A 104 -3.91 -4.01 -5.85
N ASP A 105 -4.85 -4.22 -4.94
CA ASP A 105 -5.52 -3.13 -4.23
C ASP A 105 -5.29 -3.30 -2.72
N ALA A 106 -4.41 -2.46 -2.18
CA ALA A 106 -4.01 -2.43 -0.78
C ALA A 106 -4.76 -1.35 0.03
N SER A 107 -5.97 -0.97 -0.38
CA SER A 107 -6.78 0.02 0.33
C SER A 107 -7.05 -0.36 1.79
N GLY A 108 -6.57 0.46 2.73
CA GLY A 108 -6.69 0.26 4.17
C GLY A 108 -5.89 -0.93 4.70
N SER A 109 -4.90 -1.40 3.94
CA SER A 109 -4.05 -2.54 4.28
C SER A 109 -2.95 -2.17 5.29
N CYS A 110 -2.49 -3.16 6.06
CA CYS A 110 -1.33 -3.03 6.95
C CYS A 110 0.00 -3.46 6.31
N ILE A 111 0.12 -3.39 4.98
CA ILE A 111 1.38 -3.68 4.28
C ILE A 111 2.48 -2.69 4.68
N MET A 112 3.71 -3.19 4.76
CA MET A 112 4.93 -2.45 5.09
C MET A 112 6.07 -2.83 4.14
N PHE A 113 7.11 -2.01 4.05
CA PHE A 113 8.22 -2.20 3.11
C PHE A 113 8.85 -3.60 3.19
N ILE A 114 8.98 -4.18 4.39
CA ILE A 114 9.60 -5.50 4.59
C ILE A 114 8.85 -6.64 3.87
N GLY A 115 7.59 -6.43 3.48
CA GLY A 115 6.80 -7.40 2.73
C GLY A 115 6.85 -7.21 1.22
N PHE A 116 7.28 -6.05 0.74
CA PHE A 116 7.38 -5.79 -0.70
C PHE A 116 8.35 -6.72 -1.46
N PRO A 117 9.35 -7.39 -0.86
CA PRO A 117 10.11 -8.42 -1.57
C PRO A 117 9.27 -9.60 -2.08
N HIS A 118 8.03 -9.82 -1.58
CA HIS A 118 7.09 -10.77 -2.20
C HIS A 118 6.69 -10.37 -3.63
N LEU A 119 6.89 -9.12 -4.04
CA LEU A 119 6.65 -8.68 -5.42
C LEU A 119 7.69 -9.25 -6.39
N ASN A 120 8.83 -9.74 -5.90
CA ASN A 120 9.85 -10.34 -6.74
C ASN A 120 9.32 -11.62 -7.41
N GLY A 121 9.50 -11.72 -8.72
CA GLY A 121 8.98 -12.82 -9.53
C GLY A 121 7.52 -12.67 -9.98
N LEU A 122 6.84 -11.57 -9.63
CA LEU A 122 5.51 -11.27 -10.17
C LEU A 122 5.61 -10.60 -11.56
N ASN A 123 5.36 -11.38 -12.61
CA ASN A 123 5.60 -10.95 -13.99
C ASN A 123 4.36 -10.43 -14.73
N HIS A 124 3.26 -10.14 -14.01
CA HIS A 124 1.98 -9.78 -14.63
C HIS A 124 1.23 -8.64 -13.93
N VAL A 125 1.82 -8.00 -12.91
CA VAL A 125 1.15 -6.95 -12.13
C VAL A 125 1.10 -5.67 -12.97
N THR A 126 -0.09 -5.31 -13.44
CA THR A 126 -0.29 -4.11 -14.27
C THR A 126 -0.79 -2.92 -13.47
N LYS A 127 -1.42 -3.14 -12.31
CA LYS A 127 -1.97 -2.07 -11.50
C LYS A 127 -1.78 -2.29 -10.00
N VAL A 128 -1.38 -1.22 -9.32
CA VAL A 128 -1.22 -1.19 -7.87
C VAL A 128 -1.95 0.04 -7.30
N ILE A 129 -2.82 -0.18 -6.32
CA ILE A 129 -3.49 0.86 -5.55
C ILE A 129 -2.96 0.81 -4.11
N LEU A 130 -2.28 1.87 -3.68
CA LEU A 130 -1.85 2.11 -2.31
C LEU A 130 -2.70 3.24 -1.75
N HIS A 131 -3.66 2.89 -0.90
CA HIS A 131 -4.66 3.82 -0.41
C HIS A 131 -4.87 3.66 1.08
N GLU A 132 -4.73 4.74 1.86
CA GLU A 132 -4.82 4.67 3.33
C GLU A 132 -3.84 3.64 3.96
N CYS A 133 -2.69 3.40 3.33
CA CYS A 133 -1.65 2.52 3.86
C CYS A 133 -0.82 3.28 4.91
N ILE A 134 -1.31 3.33 6.16
CA ILE A 134 -0.72 4.16 7.23
C ILE A 134 0.69 3.75 7.68
N TYR A 135 1.13 2.53 7.37
CA TYR A 135 2.46 2.00 7.68
C TYR A 135 3.41 2.01 6.47
N LEU A 136 2.96 2.56 5.34
CA LEU A 136 3.79 2.68 4.15
C LEU A 136 4.73 3.89 4.29
N GLU A 137 6.01 3.65 4.02
CA GLU A 137 7.09 4.64 4.08
C GLU A 137 7.83 4.69 2.74
N ASP A 138 8.68 5.71 2.55
CA ASP A 138 9.38 5.99 1.29
C ASP A 138 10.25 4.83 0.77
N ASN A 139 10.77 3.98 1.65
CA ASN A 139 11.58 2.81 1.29
C ASN A 139 10.74 1.73 0.58
N ALA A 140 9.45 1.63 0.87
CA ALA A 140 8.57 0.66 0.21
C ALA A 140 8.47 0.89 -1.30
N LEU A 141 8.55 2.16 -1.74
CA LEU A 141 8.41 2.53 -3.14
C LEU A 141 9.59 2.07 -4.01
N GLU A 142 10.78 1.88 -3.42
CA GLU A 142 11.94 1.33 -4.13
C GLU A 142 11.69 -0.11 -4.60
N TYR A 143 10.99 -0.90 -3.79
CA TYR A 143 10.70 -2.30 -4.11
C TYR A 143 9.64 -2.48 -5.21
N LEU A 144 8.96 -1.41 -5.65
CA LEU A 144 8.15 -1.48 -6.87
C LEU A 144 9.00 -1.76 -8.12
N SER A 145 10.32 -1.58 -8.05
CA SER A 145 11.26 -2.00 -9.09
C SER A 145 11.18 -3.48 -9.45
N TYR A 146 10.73 -4.35 -8.53
CA TYR A 146 10.50 -5.78 -8.83
C TYR A 146 9.47 -6.03 -9.93
N ILE A 147 8.52 -5.11 -10.11
CA ILE A 147 7.44 -5.21 -11.11
C ILE A 147 7.54 -4.12 -12.17
N LYS A 148 8.70 -3.45 -12.30
CA LYS A 148 8.91 -2.30 -13.21
C LYS A 148 8.61 -2.61 -14.68
N GLU A 149 8.79 -3.85 -15.11
CA GLU A 149 8.55 -4.27 -16.50
C GLU A 149 7.05 -4.32 -16.84
N THR A 150 6.20 -4.52 -15.84
CA THR A 150 4.78 -4.85 -16.04
C THR A 150 3.83 -3.79 -15.52
N LEU A 151 4.22 -3.04 -14.49
CA LEU A 151 3.39 -2.04 -13.84
C LEU A 151 3.06 -0.88 -14.80
N LYS A 152 1.76 -0.63 -15.02
CA LYS A 152 1.24 0.44 -15.89
C LYS A 152 0.50 1.53 -15.13
N VAL A 153 -0.20 1.17 -14.06
CA VAL A 153 -1.01 2.10 -13.26
C VAL A 153 -0.62 2.02 -11.80
N LEU A 154 -0.22 3.15 -11.22
CA LEU A 154 0.08 3.26 -9.80
C LEU A 154 -0.75 4.39 -9.19
N GLN A 155 -1.46 4.08 -8.11
CA GLN A 155 -2.11 5.08 -7.28
C GLN A 155 -1.45 5.07 -5.89
N ILE A 156 -1.07 6.25 -5.40
CA ILE A 156 -0.61 6.46 -4.01
C ILE A 156 -1.46 7.56 -3.41
N SER A 157 -2.23 7.24 -2.37
CA SER A 157 -3.23 8.17 -1.86
C SER A 157 -3.49 8.00 -0.37
N ARG A 158 -3.60 9.11 0.36
CA ARG A 158 -3.79 9.10 1.82
C ARG A 158 -2.74 8.24 2.57
N CYS A 159 -1.51 8.21 2.06
CA CYS A 159 -0.38 7.55 2.71
C CYS A 159 0.44 8.65 3.43
N PRO A 160 0.32 8.82 4.75
CA PRO A 160 0.81 10.00 5.45
C PRO A 160 2.33 10.09 5.53
N ASN A 161 3.07 8.98 5.42
CA ASN A 161 4.53 8.97 5.56
C ASN A 161 5.26 8.93 4.20
N ILE A 162 4.54 9.14 3.09
CA ILE A 162 5.15 9.23 1.76
C ILE A 162 5.52 10.69 1.49
N THR A 163 6.81 10.91 1.21
CA THR A 163 7.40 12.22 0.94
C THR A 163 7.84 12.35 -0.52
N LYS A 164 8.39 13.52 -0.89
CA LYS A 164 9.04 13.75 -2.18
C LYS A 164 10.18 12.74 -2.44
N ASP A 165 10.91 12.32 -1.41
CA ASP A 165 12.03 11.36 -1.54
C ASP A 165 11.56 9.92 -1.77
N GLY A 166 10.35 9.58 -1.33
CA GLY A 166 9.70 8.34 -1.73
C GLY A 166 9.30 8.37 -3.20
N LEU A 167 8.64 9.45 -3.61
CA LEU A 167 8.16 9.60 -4.97
C LEU A 167 9.31 9.64 -5.99
N SER A 168 10.46 10.24 -5.66
CA SER A 168 11.63 10.27 -6.54
C SER A 168 12.19 8.89 -6.89
N LYS A 169 11.90 7.84 -6.08
CA LYS A 169 12.29 6.45 -6.39
C LYS A 169 11.45 5.82 -7.51
N LEU A 170 10.28 6.37 -7.82
CA LEU A 170 9.38 5.84 -8.84
C LEU A 170 9.91 6.03 -10.27
N VAL A 171 10.98 6.81 -10.45
CA VAL A 171 11.59 7.09 -11.77
C VAL A 171 12.11 5.84 -12.48
N VAL A 172 12.35 4.74 -11.75
CA VAL A 172 12.75 3.45 -12.32
C VAL A 172 11.60 2.72 -13.04
N LEU A 173 10.36 3.18 -12.89
CA LEU A 173 9.17 2.59 -13.49
C LEU A 173 8.93 3.14 -14.90
N GLU A 174 9.89 2.94 -15.80
CA GLU A 174 9.89 3.52 -17.17
C GLU A 174 8.67 3.13 -18.01
N ASN A 175 8.01 2.03 -17.65
CA ASN A 175 6.83 1.47 -18.30
C ASN A 175 5.50 1.98 -17.72
N LEU A 176 5.54 2.79 -16.66
CA LEU A 176 4.36 3.36 -16.00
C LEU A 176 3.66 4.33 -16.96
N GLN A 177 2.35 4.17 -17.10
CA GLN A 177 1.51 4.97 -17.98
C GLN A 177 0.70 5.99 -17.19
N GLN A 178 0.33 5.67 -15.95
CA GLN A 178 -0.48 6.53 -15.11
C GLN A 178 0.01 6.48 -13.67
N LEU A 179 0.27 7.67 -13.11
CA LEU A 179 0.59 7.87 -11.71
C LEU A 179 -0.44 8.84 -11.11
N VAL A 180 -1.26 8.34 -10.19
CA VAL A 180 -2.27 9.14 -9.49
C VAL A 180 -1.84 9.35 -8.04
N LEU A 181 -1.67 10.61 -7.66
CA LEU A 181 -1.25 11.04 -6.34
C LEU A 181 -2.36 11.89 -5.72
N PHE A 182 -2.73 11.60 -4.48
CA PHE A 182 -3.84 12.30 -3.82
C PHE A 182 -3.69 12.31 -2.31
N GLN A 183 -3.81 13.49 -1.68
CA GLN A 183 -3.73 13.66 -0.22
C GLN A 183 -2.47 13.03 0.39
N LEU A 184 -1.30 13.51 -0.05
CA LEU A 184 0.00 13.17 0.53
C LEU A 184 0.52 14.41 1.28
N PRO A 185 0.32 14.50 2.61
CA PRO A 185 0.58 15.73 3.37
C PRO A 185 2.07 16.12 3.41
N GLU A 186 2.98 15.15 3.38
CA GLU A 186 4.43 15.38 3.43
C GLU A 186 5.02 15.75 2.06
N VAL A 187 4.20 15.79 1.00
CA VAL A 187 4.60 16.29 -0.32
C VAL A 187 4.22 17.77 -0.39
N ILE A 188 5.12 18.62 0.11
CA ILE A 188 4.93 20.07 0.19
C ILE A 188 4.91 20.68 -1.23
N ASP A 189 5.98 20.48 -2.00
CA ASP A 189 6.14 21.06 -3.35
C ASP A 189 5.57 20.15 -4.44
N LYS A 190 4.23 20.08 -4.54
CA LYS A 190 3.54 19.17 -5.47
C LYS A 190 3.86 19.45 -6.94
N GLU A 191 3.90 20.72 -7.36
CA GLU A 191 4.18 21.07 -8.77
C GLU A 191 5.64 20.76 -9.15
N GLU A 192 6.59 21.05 -8.27
CA GLU A 192 8.00 20.68 -8.49
C GLU A 192 8.17 19.15 -8.56
N THR A 193 7.52 18.44 -7.64
CA THR A 193 7.53 16.97 -7.59
C THR A 193 6.91 16.38 -8.86
N LYS A 194 5.77 16.93 -9.31
CA LYS A 194 5.11 16.55 -10.56
C LYS A 194 6.02 16.79 -11.76
N HIS A 195 6.66 17.95 -11.84
CA HIS A 195 7.59 18.26 -12.93
C HIS A 195 8.80 17.31 -12.95
N MET A 196 9.40 17.03 -11.78
CA MET A 196 10.49 16.06 -11.63
C MET A 196 10.07 14.66 -12.12
N LEU A 197 8.90 14.17 -11.68
CA LEU A 197 8.36 12.87 -12.12
C LEU A 197 8.04 12.85 -13.61
N GLN A 198 7.43 13.91 -14.14
CA GLN A 198 7.04 14.00 -15.54
C GLN A 198 8.26 14.04 -16.48
N ASN A 199 9.35 14.69 -16.05
CA ASN A 199 10.60 14.73 -16.80
C ASN A 199 11.31 13.37 -16.81
N ALA A 200 11.30 12.67 -15.69
CA ALA A 200 11.89 11.34 -15.59
C ALA A 200 11.05 10.25 -16.29
N LEU A 201 9.72 10.41 -16.28
CA LEU A 201 8.76 9.48 -16.86
C LEU A 201 7.92 10.18 -17.94
N PRO A 202 8.50 10.54 -19.10
CA PRO A 202 7.84 11.39 -20.10
C PRO A 202 6.59 10.74 -20.73
N LYS A 203 6.47 9.41 -20.67
CA LYS A 203 5.31 8.65 -21.17
C LYS A 203 4.22 8.44 -20.10
N CYS A 204 4.53 8.72 -18.84
CA CYS A 204 3.61 8.55 -17.73
C CYS A 204 2.76 9.81 -17.55
N GLN A 205 1.45 9.66 -17.40
CA GLN A 205 0.58 10.74 -17.02
C GLN A 205 0.59 10.90 -15.49
N VAL A 206 1.28 11.94 -15.00
CA VAL A 206 1.37 12.24 -13.56
C VAL A 206 0.26 13.22 -13.15
N GLN A 207 -0.62 12.78 -12.25
CA GLN A 207 -1.76 13.56 -11.77
C GLN A 207 -1.70 13.71 -10.25
N PHE A 208 -1.64 14.94 -9.75
CA PHE A 208 -2.01 15.27 -8.38
C PHE A 208 -3.48 15.66 -8.37
N LEU A 209 -4.32 14.87 -7.70
CA LEU A 209 -5.72 15.20 -7.52
C LEU A 209 -5.89 16.12 -6.31
N GLU A 210 -6.87 17.02 -6.40
CA GLU A 210 -7.29 17.88 -5.30
C GLU A 210 -8.64 17.41 -4.74
N ASN A 211 -8.89 17.75 -3.48
CA ASN A 211 -10.14 17.41 -2.84
C ASN A 211 -11.24 18.36 -3.33
N LYS A 212 -12.27 17.85 -4.02
CA LYS A 212 -13.40 18.68 -4.50
C LYS A 212 -14.22 19.36 -3.37
N LYS A 213 -13.90 19.13 -2.09
CA LYS A 213 -14.65 19.66 -0.94
C LYS A 213 -14.29 21.10 -0.54
N GLU A 214 -13.21 21.68 -1.07
CA GLU A 214 -12.80 23.05 -0.73
C GLU A 214 -13.29 24.12 -1.72
N LYS A 215 -13.64 23.74 -2.97
CA LYS A 215 -14.19 24.71 -3.94
C LYS A 215 -15.63 25.18 -3.66
N SER A 216 -16.38 24.46 -2.84
CA SER A 216 -17.77 24.81 -2.49
C SER A 216 -17.92 25.69 -1.24
N GLN A 217 -16.82 26.13 -0.62
CA GLN A 217 -16.86 27.09 0.51
C GLN A 217 -16.35 28.49 0.16
N GLU A 218 -15.63 28.69 -0.94
CA GLU A 218 -15.21 30.03 -1.41
C GLU A 218 -16.21 30.70 -2.38
N GLU A 219 -17.16 29.97 -2.98
CA GLU A 219 -18.21 30.56 -3.84
C GLU A 219 -19.46 31.03 -3.06
N ASN A 220 -19.44 30.97 -1.72
CA ASN A 220 -20.55 31.40 -0.86
C ASN A 220 -20.13 32.41 0.23
N THR A 221 -19.01 33.14 0.06
CA THR A 221 -18.65 34.27 0.92
C THR A 221 -18.51 35.55 0.11
#